data_AF-A0A6P0NCY6-F1
#
_entry.id   AF-A0A6P0NCY6-F1
#
_cell.length_a   1.000
_cell.length_b   1.000
_cell.length_c   1.000
_cell.angle_alpha   90.00
_cell.angle_beta   90.00
_cell.angle_gamma   90.00
#
_symmetry.space_group_name_H-M   'P 1'
#
loop_
_entity.id
_entity.type
_entity.pdbx_description
1 polymer ?
#
loop_
_entity_poly.entity_id
_entity_poly.type
_entity_poly.pdbx_seq_one_letter_code
_entity_poly.pdbx_strand_id
1 'polypeptide(L)' 'MTYDSTLKYLVEQYPQAFTRWLFNQEPAEDIEILNTELSTEPIRADALFFVRVADSY' A
#
# COMPACT_ATOMS: atom_id res chain seq x y z
N MET A 1 6.47 -19.09 -1.93
CA MET A 1 7.45 -18.04 -1.56
C MET A 1 7.28 -17.79 -0.07
N THR A 2 8.36 -17.70 0.68
CA THR A 2 8.28 -17.36 2.11
C THR A 2 8.29 -15.84 2.22
N TYR A 3 7.24 -15.28 2.78
CA TYR A 3 7.17 -13.86 3.11
C TYR A 3 7.92 -13.62 4.44
N ASP A 4 8.79 -12.63 4.45
CA ASP A 4 9.48 -12.12 5.64
C ASP A 4 8.67 -11.03 6.38
N SER A 5 7.71 -10.42 5.68
CA SER A 5 6.80 -9.41 6.20
C SER A 5 5.34 -9.82 5.98
N THR A 6 4.57 -9.86 7.07
CA THR A 6 3.12 -10.06 7.01
C THR A 6 2.43 -8.94 6.24
N LEU A 7 2.94 -7.71 6.34
CA LEU A 7 2.42 -6.56 5.58
C LEU A 7 2.56 -6.80 4.08
N LYS A 8 3.75 -7.25 3.64
CA LYS A 8 4.01 -7.57 2.23
C LYS A 8 3.07 -8.65 1.71
N TYR A 9 2.86 -9.70 2.49
CA TYR A 9 1.92 -10.76 2.15
C TYR A 9 0.50 -10.23 1.95
N LEU A 10 -0.01 -9.42 2.89
CA LEU A 10 -1.38 -8.91 2.83
C LEU A 10 -1.60 -7.95 1.65
N VAL A 11 -0.63 -7.07 1.37
CA VAL A 11 -0.73 -6.10 0.27
C VAL A 11 -0.67 -6.80 -1.09
N GLU A 12 0.21 -7.80 -1.26
CA GLU A 12 0.33 -8.53 -2.54
C GLU A 12 -0.86 -9.46 -2.80
N GLN A 13 -1.36 -10.16 -1.77
CA GLN A 13 -2.43 -11.15 -1.96
C GLN A 13 -3.83 -10.54 -1.90
N TYR A 14 -4.01 -9.47 -1.13
CA TYR A 14 -5.33 -8.88 -0.85
C TYR A 14 -5.34 -7.35 -0.94
N PRO A 15 -4.86 -6.73 -2.03
CA PRO A 15 -4.66 -5.27 -2.10
C PRO A 15 -5.95 -4.47 -1.86
N GLN A 16 -7.07 -4.88 -2.47
CA GLN A 16 -8.35 -4.19 -2.27
C GLN A 16 -8.86 -4.32 -0.84
N ALA A 17 -8.88 -5.54 -0.29
CA ALA A 17 -9.37 -5.77 1.07
C ALA A 17 -8.48 -5.07 2.11
N PHE A 18 -7.16 -5.09 1.91
CA PHE A 18 -6.20 -4.40 2.76
C PHE A 18 -6.40 -2.88 2.71
N THR A 19 -6.54 -2.30 1.51
CA THR A 19 -6.73 -0.86 1.33
C THR A 19 -8.07 -0.40 1.92
N ARG A 20 -9.14 -1.19 1.73
CA ARG A 20 -10.45 -0.94 2.36
C ARG A 20 -10.35 -0.95 3.89
N TRP A 21 -9.65 -1.93 4.46
CA TRP A 21 -9.42 -2.00 5.91
C TRP A 21 -8.60 -0.81 6.43
N LEU A 22 -7.52 -0.45 5.72
CA LEU A 22 -6.59 0.60 6.16
C LEU A 22 -7.23 1.99 6.17
N PHE A 23 -7.98 2.34 5.12
CA PHE A 23 -8.57 3.67 4.95
C PHE A 23 -10.03 3.75 5.36
N ASN A 24 -10.68 2.63 5.69
CA ASN A 24 -12.11 2.53 5.99
C ASN A 24 -12.99 3.19 4.90
N GLN A 25 -12.59 3.02 3.64
CA GLN A 25 -13.28 3.55 2.46
C GLN A 25 -13.17 2.56 1.32
N GLU A 26 -14.06 2.66 0.33
CA GLU A 26 -13.96 1.84 -0.87
C GLU A 26 -12.73 2.27 -1.68
N PRO A 27 -11.77 1.38 -1.95
CA PRO A 27 -10.58 1.73 -2.72
C PRO A 27 -10.91 1.95 -4.19
N ALA A 28 -10.01 2.62 -4.91
CA ALA A 28 -10.06 2.66 -6.37
C ALA A 28 -9.96 1.24 -6.95
N GLU A 29 -10.59 1.00 -8.10
CA GLU A 29 -10.52 -0.31 -8.77
C GLU A 29 -9.07 -0.64 -9.19
N ASP A 30 -8.34 0.38 -9.63
CA ASP A 30 -6.95 0.28 -10.09
C ASP A 30 -5.96 0.59 -8.96
N ILE A 31 -5.64 -0.43 -8.15
CA ILE A 31 -4.57 -0.37 -7.16
C ILE A 31 -3.26 -0.82 -7.81
N GLU A 32 -2.27 0.06 -7.85
CA GLU A 32 -0.91 -0.27 -8.28
C GLU A 32 -0.01 -0.59 -7.07
N ILE A 33 0.69 -1.73 -7.13
CA ILE A 33 1.70 -2.10 -6.13
C ILE A 33 3.07 -1.69 -6.65
N LEU A 34 3.69 -0.72 -5.97
CA LEU A 34 5.04 -0.26 -6.28
C LEU A 34 6.07 -1.14 -5.55
N ASN A 35 6.65 -2.10 -6.26
CA ASN A 35 7.71 -2.97 -5.75
C ASN A 35 9.07 -2.27 -5.80
N THR A 36 9.34 -1.42 -4.81
CA THR A 36 10.61 -0.70 -4.68
C THR A 36 11.10 -0.70 -3.24
N GLU A 37 12.41 -0.55 -3.05
CA GLU A 37 13.00 -0.39 -1.73
C GLU A 37 12.77 1.04 -1.23
N LEU A 38 12.32 1.18 0.02
CA LEU A 38 12.20 2.48 0.66
C LEU A 38 13.55 2.92 1.23
N SER A 39 13.95 4.15 0.90
CA SER A 39 15.08 4.78 1.59
C SER A 39 14.79 4.83 3.07
N THR A 40 15.79 4.48 3.88
CA THR A 40 15.67 4.49 5.33
C THR A 40 15.83 5.89 5.93
N GLU A 41 16.25 6.87 5.12
CA GLU A 41 16.42 8.26 5.50
C GLU A 41 15.58 9.20 4.61
N PRO A 42 15.06 10.30 5.16
CA PRO A 42 15.20 10.75 6.55
C PRO A 42 14.28 10.00 7.54
N ILE A 43 13.30 9.25 7.03
CA ILE A 43 12.30 8.56 7.85
C ILE A 43 12.36 7.06 7.52
N ARG A 44 12.45 6.25 8.58
CA ARG A 44 12.31 4.79 8.51
C ARG A 44 10.82 4.46 8.40
N ALA A 45 10.40 3.83 7.31
CA ALA A 45 9.04 3.37 7.12
C ALA A 45 9.04 1.95 6.53
N ASP A 46 8.13 1.09 7.00
CA ASP A 46 7.98 -0.27 6.48
C ASP A 46 7.18 -0.32 5.17
N ALA A 47 6.36 0.71 4.89
CA ALA A 47 5.59 0.86 3.66
C ALA A 47 5.24 2.34 3.37
N LEU A 48 4.97 2.65 2.10
CA LEU A 48 4.52 3.96 1.62
C LEU A 48 3.28 3.77 0.74
N PHE A 49 2.20 4.49 1.06
CA PHE A 49 0.94 4.44 0.33
C PHE A 49 0.63 5.82 -0.26
N PHE A 50 0.46 5.89 -1.57
CA PHE A 50 0.00 7.10 -2.26
C PHE A 50 -1.52 7.03 -2.44
N VAL A 51 -2.23 8.01 -1.88
CA VAL A 51 -3.70 8.08 -1.97
C VAL A 51 -4.09 9.38 -2.67
N ARG A 52 -4.87 9.27 -3.75
CA ARG A 52 -5.50 10.43 -4.38
C ARG A 52 -6.77 10.78 -3.61
N VAL A 53 -6.82 11.95 -2.98
CA VAL A 53 -7.93 12.37 -2.09
C VAL A 53 -8.91 13.31 -2.81
N ALA A 54 -8.54 13.88 -3.96
CA ALA A 54 -9.42 14.68 -4.82
C ALA A 54 -8.90 14.70 -6.26
N ASP A 55 -9.79 14.87 -7.24
CA ASP A 55 -9.39 15.24 -8.60
C ASP A 55 -9.06 16.74 -8.62
N SER A 56 -7.84 17.09 -9.05
CA SER A 56 -7.46 18.47 -9.33
C SER A 56 -8.12 18.88 -10.66
N TYR A 57 -9.11 19.77 -10.59
CA TYR A 57 -9.69 20.44 -11.76
C TYR A 57 -8.69 21.37 -12.44
#